data_AF-A0A9C9TFA6-F1
#
_entry.id   AF-A0A9C9TFA6-F1
#
_cell.length_a   1.000
_cell.length_b   1.000
_cell.length_c   1.000
_cell.angle_alpha   90.00
_cell.angle_beta   90.00
_cell.angle_gamma   90.00
#
_symmetry.space_group_name_H-M   'P 1'
#
loop_
_entity.id
_entity.type
_entity.pdbx_description
1 polymer ?
#
loop_
_entity_poly.entity_id
_entity_poly.type
_entity_poly.pdbx_seq_one_letter_code
_entity_poly.pdbx_strand_id
1 'polypeptide(L)' 'YRIVESLGATEGAPAAGSADIIVDITSTGSTLTANHLKILTDGVILKSEACLVRSNRVERDSEDAALAAELVARFG' A
#
# COMPACT_ATOMS: atom_id res chain seq x y z
N TYR A 1 -14.91 10.71 -12.15
CA TYR A 1 -13.62 11.20 -11.63
C TYR A 1 -12.60 11.20 -12.76
N ARG A 2 -11.47 11.89 -12.59
CA ARG A 2 -10.31 11.83 -13.47
C ARG A 2 -9.09 11.51 -12.62
N ILE A 3 -8.24 10.61 -13.09
CA ILE A 3 -6.96 10.33 -12.43
C ILE A 3 -5.97 11.39 -12.88
N VAL A 4 -5.34 12.04 -11.91
CA VAL A 4 -4.23 12.97 -12.10
C VAL A 4 -3.02 12.32 -11.47
N GLU A 5 -1.96 12.12 -12.26
CA GLU A 5 -0.72 11.53 -11.72
C GLU A 5 -0.03 12.52 -10.76
N SER A 6 0.45 12.00 -9.64
CA SER A 6 1.27 12.75 -8.69
C SER A 6 2.74 12.56 -9.06
N LEU A 7 3.46 13.68 -9.25
CA LEU A 7 4.90 13.69 -9.53
C LEU A 7 5.76 13.70 -8.25
N GLY A 8 5.16 13.44 -7.09
CA GLY A 8 5.77 13.55 -5.76
C GLY A 8 4.85 14.31 -4.79
N ALA A 9 5.01 14.04 -3.49
CA ALA A 9 4.23 14.62 -2.39
C ALA A 9 2.73 14.72 -2.73
N THR A 10 2.06 13.56 -2.79
CA THR A 10 0.66 13.47 -3.22
C THR A 10 -0.25 14.34 -2.35
N GLU A 11 0.12 14.61 -1.10
CA GLU A 11 -0.63 15.42 -0.14
C GLU A 11 -0.69 16.90 -0.51
N GLY A 12 0.24 17.38 -1.35
CA GLY A 12 0.24 18.76 -1.85
C GLY A 12 -0.74 19.02 -3.00
N ALA A 13 -1.26 17.98 -3.65
CA ALA A 13 -2.11 18.13 -4.84
C ALA A 13 -3.40 18.93 -4.59
N PRO A 14 -4.12 18.75 -3.45
CA PRO A 14 -5.28 19.58 -3.12
C PRO A 14 -4.94 21.06 -2.93
N ALA A 15 -3.86 21.37 -2.22
CA ALA A 15 -3.43 22.75 -1.99
C ALA A 15 -2.95 23.43 -3.28
N ALA A 16 -2.37 22.68 -4.21
CA ALA A 16 -1.95 23.17 -5.53
C ALA A 16 -3.12 23.30 -6.54
N GLY A 17 -4.32 22.81 -6.20
CA GLY A 17 -5.49 22.83 -7.07
C GLY A 17 -5.43 21.84 -8.24
N SER A 18 -4.49 20.89 -8.23
CA SER A 18 -4.36 19.88 -9.29
C SER A 18 -5.26 18.67 -9.09
N ALA A 19 -5.76 18.43 -7.87
CA ALA A 19 -6.72 17.38 -7.56
C ALA A 19 -7.63 17.77 -6.38
N ASP A 20 -8.89 17.34 -6.41
CA ASP A 20 -9.82 17.57 -5.29
C ASP A 20 -9.66 16.55 -4.15
N ILE A 21 -9.23 15.33 -4.49
CA ILE A 21 -9.07 14.19 -3.57
C ILE A 21 -7.79 13.45 -3.97
N ILE A 22 -7.10 12.89 -2.97
CA ILE A 22 -5.93 12.04 -3.17
C ILE A 22 -6.22 10.60 -2.75
N VAL A 23 -5.49 9.66 -3.34
CA VAL A 23 -5.45 8.27 -2.92
C VAL A 23 -3.99 7.92 -2.69
N ASP A 24 -3.65 7.57 -1.45
CA ASP A 24 -2.28 7.30 -1.04
C ASP A 24 -2.26 6.23 0.06
N ILE A 25 -1.12 5.57 0.24
CA ILE A 25 -0.89 4.61 1.32
C ILE A 25 -0.51 5.39 2.57
N THR A 26 -1.26 5.21 3.64
CA THR A 26 -0.98 5.85 4.92
C THR A 26 -0.84 4.84 6.05
N SER A 27 -0.09 5.20 7.08
CA SER A 27 0.03 4.42 8.32
C SER A 27 -0.58 5.19 9.48
N THR A 28 0.16 6.11 10.10
CA THR A 28 -0.30 6.89 11.27
C THR A 28 -1.18 8.09 10.89
N GLY A 29 -1.21 8.49 9.61
CA GLY A 29 -1.89 9.70 9.16
C GLY A 29 -1.17 11.01 9.50
N SER A 30 0.07 10.96 10.00
CA SER A 30 0.83 12.18 10.36
C SER A 30 1.02 13.12 9.17
N THR A 31 1.37 12.59 7.99
CA THR A 31 1.58 13.37 6.77
C THR A 31 0.29 14.03 6.28
N LEU A 32 -0.85 13.34 6.40
CA LEU A 32 -2.16 13.91 6.07
C LEU A 32 -2.48 15.09 6.99
N THR A 33 -2.30 14.89 8.30
CA THR A 33 -2.57 15.92 9.31
C THR A 33 -1.69 17.16 9.11
N ALA A 34 -0.40 16.95 8.80
CA ALA A 34 0.55 18.04 8.51
C ALA A 34 0.15 18.88 7.27
N ASN A 35 -0.68 18.33 6.37
CA ASN A 35 -1.19 18.99 5.18
C ASN A 35 -2.68 19.36 5.28
N HIS A 36 -3.25 19.37 6.49
CA HIS A 36 -4.67 19.68 6.75
C HIS A 36 -5.66 18.74 6.05
N LEU A 37 -5.24 17.50 5.79
CA LEU A 37 -6.07 16.46 5.19
C LEU A 37 -6.58 15.48 6.25
N LYS A 38 -7.64 14.76 5.90
CA LYS A 38 -8.20 13.67 6.71
C LYS A 38 -8.62 12.51 5.81
N ILE A 39 -8.63 11.31 6.39
CA ILE A 39 -9.24 10.14 5.76
C ILE A 39 -10.76 10.33 5.75
N LEU A 40 -11.41 10.04 4.62
CA LEU A 40 -12.87 10.05 4.52
C LEU A 40 -13.46 8.89 5.33
N THR A 41 -14.68 9.05 5.85
CA THR A 41 -15.33 8.05 6.72
C THR A 41 -15.43 6.67 6.06
N ASP A 42 -15.66 6.63 4.75
CA ASP A 42 -15.71 5.45 3.88
C ASP A 42 -14.49 5.37 2.94
N GLY A 43 -13.43 6.12 3.22
CA GLY A 43 -12.27 6.29 2.33
C GLY A 43 -11.21 5.19 2.42
N VAL A 44 -11.38 4.19 3.31
CA VAL A 44 -10.44 3.07 3.40
C VAL A 44 -10.76 2.06 2.29
N ILE A 45 -9.87 1.99 1.30
CA ILE A 45 -10.00 1.06 0.18
C ILE A 45 -9.50 -0.34 0.57
N LEU A 46 -8.29 -0.41 1.14
CA LEU A 46 -7.63 -1.66 1.52
C LEU A 46 -6.77 -1.43 2.76
N LYS A 47 -6.84 -2.34 3.73
CA LYS A 47 -5.84 -2.46 4.78
C LYS A 47 -4.70 -3.31 4.25
N SER A 48 -3.50 -2.75 4.23
CA SER A 48 -2.31 -3.43 3.71
C SER A 48 -1.39 -3.86 4.85
N GLU A 49 -0.66 -4.93 4.59
CA GLU A 49 0.44 -5.43 5.39
C GLU A 49 1.48 -6.07 4.46
N ALA A 50 2.66 -6.37 4.98
CA ALA A 50 3.65 -7.13 4.23
C ALA A 50 3.23 -8.60 4.16
N CYS A 51 3.19 -9.18 2.95
CA CYS A 51 2.78 -10.55 2.73
C CYS A 51 3.92 -11.38 2.12
N LEU A 52 4.18 -12.57 2.67
CA LEU A 52 4.98 -13.58 2.00
C LEU A 52 4.14 -14.24 0.90
N VAL A 53 4.55 -14.11 -0.35
CA VAL A 53 3.81 -14.62 -1.52
C VAL A 53 4.65 -15.61 -2.33
N ARG A 54 4.02 -16.65 -2.85
CA ARG A 54 4.64 -17.70 -3.68
C ARG A 54 3.88 -17.85 -4.99
N SER A 55 4.61 -17.92 -6.12
CA SER A 55 4.00 -18.18 -7.44
C SER A 55 3.36 -19.57 -7.50
N ASN A 56 2.15 -19.67 -8.06
CA ASN A 56 1.43 -20.94 -8.28
C ASN A 56 1.72 -21.58 -9.65
N ARG A 57 2.55 -20.95 -10.50
CA ARG A 57 2.80 -21.39 -11.88
C ARG A 57 4.11 -22.13 -12.09
N VAL A 58 4.90 -22.31 -11.03
CA VAL A 58 6.23 -22.92 -11.10
C VAL A 58 6.16 -24.27 -10.42
N GLU A 59 6.50 -25.32 -11.17
CA GLU A 59 6.73 -26.65 -10.62
C GLU A 59 8.01 -26.58 -9.77
N ARG A 60 7.93 -27.05 -8.52
CA ARG A 60 9.00 -26.88 -7.54
C ARG A 60 9.48 -28.23 -7.05
N ASP A 61 10.79 -28.31 -6.83
CA ASP A 61 11.37 -29.44 -6.15
C ASP A 61 11.12 -29.38 -4.63
N SER A 62 11.61 -30.41 -3.95
CA SER A 62 11.47 -30.56 -2.50
C SER A 62 12.28 -29.55 -1.70
N GLU A 63 13.37 -29.02 -2.26
CA GLU A 63 14.24 -28.06 -1.57
C GLU A 63 13.54 -26.71 -1.46
N ASP A 64 12.96 -26.25 -2.56
CA ASP A 64 12.14 -25.03 -2.60
C ASP A 64 10.93 -25.12 -1.65
N ALA A 65 10.31 -26.29 -1.54
CA ALA A 65 9.19 -26.51 -0.61
C ALA A 65 9.64 -26.46 0.85
N ALA A 66 10.81 -27.02 1.17
CA ALA A 66 11.38 -26.98 2.51
C ALA A 66 11.76 -25.56 2.92
N LEU A 67 12.40 -24.79 2.03
CA LEU A 67 12.75 -23.40 2.28
C LEU A 67 11.50 -22.54 2.51
N ALA A 68 10.44 -22.73 1.72
CA ALA A 68 9.19 -22.02 1.93
C ALA A 68 8.58 -22.33 3.30
N ALA A 69 8.61 -23.59 3.75
CA ALA A 69 8.13 -23.98 5.07
C ALA A 69 8.98 -23.35 6.20
N GLU A 70 10.29 -23.26 6.02
CA GLU A 70 11.18 -22.59 6.97
C GLU A 70 10.87 -21.09 7.08
N LEU A 71 10.71 -20.40 5.95
CA LEU A 71 10.36 -18.97 5.93
C LEU A 71 9.00 -18.72 6.59
N VAL A 72 8.02 -19.58 6.34
CA VAL A 72 6.72 -19.51 7.03
C VAL A 72 6.89 -19.73 8.53
N ALA A 73 7.66 -20.72 8.97
CA ALA A 73 7.87 -20.96 10.40
C ALA A 73 8.62 -19.83 11.12
N ARG A 74 9.43 -19.06 10.40
CA ARG A 74 10.21 -17.95 10.95
C ARG A 74 9.43 -16.63 11.01
N PHE A 75 8.55 -16.39 10.04
CA PHE A 75 7.92 -15.08 9.84
C PHE A 75 6.38 -15.09 9.86
N GLY A 76 5.74 -16.26 9.85
CA GLY A 76 4.29 -16.44 9.96
C GLY A 76 3.86 -16.75 11.38
#